data_AF-A0A2V2A667-F1
#
_entry.id   AF-A0A2V2A667-F1
#
_cell.length_a   1.000
_cell.length_b   1.000
_cell.length_c   1.000
_cell.angle_alpha   90.00
_cell.angle_beta   90.00
_cell.angle_gamma   90.00
#
_symmetry.space_group_name_H-M   'P 1'
#
loop_
_entity.id
_entity.type
_entity.pdbx_description
1 polymer ?
#
loop_
_entity_poly.entity_id
_entity_poly.type
_entity_poly.pdbx_seq_one_letter_code
_entity_poly.pdbx_strand_id
1 'polypeptide(L)'
;MDATSLWQTIAEHPEFFAMLTIPPVTAFVTWIHVWMALKMLFYPIKFRGIRIPNFPFFGLPGIGWQGIVPRKAGKISGVIVDQTLSKLGSLDEFFQAMEPEQMAVFITDTVDKNLEALIDEIMLDHSPALWGNLPYALKRRVYAQAHQELPNIMQSLVTDLTHNVEDLVDMRKMIVNTMESDRRLMVNMFLKVGQKEIDFIWHISALIGLVFGIIQMFIFLVVPQHWTVPFFAAIWGFLTNWIAIWMVFNPVEPRFIPYVKFFAVQSRFPFIRPQLPHIAQYRLQGGFMKRQEEVSEVFAEIVVKDLVTLENIMNEMMYGDRAAQTRELMKSHLYKVLESPVISTTLRLGLGRREYGQLKNTIIDKSIVATMVPLRDPELNESRASKIFGLFRDRIRALTPDEFQNLLRPAFREDEMTLIVLGGLTGFLAGWLHLVLVFFPAIQ
;
A
#
# COMPACT_ATOMS: atom_id res chain seq x y z
N MET A 1 -15.43 51.55 13.61
CA MET A 1 -14.03 51.68 13.15
C MET A 1 -14.08 51.73 11.65
N ASP A 2 -13.99 52.94 11.09
CA ASP A 2 -14.07 53.13 9.64
C ASP A 2 -12.82 52.54 8.97
N ALA A 3 -13.00 51.87 7.83
CA ALA A 3 -11.89 51.23 7.12
C ALA A 3 -10.74 52.21 6.78
N THR A 4 -11.06 53.50 6.65
CA THR A 4 -10.13 54.61 6.48
C THR A 4 -9.28 54.90 7.73
N SER A 5 -9.84 54.78 8.94
CA SER A 5 -9.09 54.97 10.19
C SER A 5 -8.14 53.81 10.45
N LEU A 6 -8.59 52.57 10.17
CA LEU A 6 -7.74 51.37 10.26
C LEU A 6 -6.57 51.43 9.27
N TRP A 7 -6.81 51.88 8.05
CA TRP A 7 -5.76 52.04 7.04
C TRP A 7 -4.73 53.10 7.43
N GLN A 8 -5.17 54.23 8.00
CA GLN A 8 -4.26 55.26 8.53
C GLN A 8 -3.43 54.75 9.70
N THR A 9 -4.04 54.04 10.66
CA THR A 9 -3.30 53.43 11.78
C THR A 9 -2.25 52.43 11.30
N ILE A 10 -2.59 51.58 10.32
CA ILE A 10 -1.65 50.63 9.72
C ILE A 10 -0.51 51.37 8.99
N ALA A 11 -0.82 52.38 8.18
CA ALA A 11 0.15 53.13 7.39
C ALA A 11 1.11 54.01 8.22
N GLU A 12 0.70 54.44 9.41
CA GLU A 12 1.50 55.27 10.32
C GLU A 12 2.36 54.43 11.30
N HIS A 13 2.22 53.09 11.32
CA HIS A 13 3.03 52.25 12.19
C HIS A 13 4.50 52.17 11.71
N PRO A 14 5.50 52.30 12.61
CA PRO A 14 6.93 52.24 12.28
C PRO A 14 7.34 50.96 11.55
N GLU A 15 6.59 49.87 11.75
CA GLU A 15 6.84 48.54 11.20
C GLU A 15 5.91 48.18 10.03
N PHE A 16 5.31 49.16 9.33
CA PHE A 16 4.35 48.94 8.24
C PHE A 16 4.86 47.96 7.16
N PHE A 17 6.13 48.08 6.77
CA PHE A 17 6.74 47.18 5.79
C PHE A 17 6.92 45.74 6.33
N ALA A 18 7.29 45.60 7.61
CA ALA A 18 7.37 44.29 8.25
C ALA A 18 5.97 43.66 8.37
N MET A 19 4.95 44.46 8.66
CA MET A 19 3.57 44.03 8.76
C MET A 19 2.95 43.56 7.43
N LEU A 20 3.23 44.28 6.33
CA LEU A 20 2.75 43.92 4.99
C LEU A 20 3.38 42.62 4.46
N THR A 21 4.58 42.27 4.95
CA THR A 21 5.27 41.04 4.57
C THR A 21 4.82 39.82 5.39
N ILE A 22 4.09 40.01 6.50
CA ILE A 22 3.59 38.89 7.34
C ILE A 22 2.72 37.92 6.52
N PRO A 23 1.68 38.36 5.77
CA PRO A 23 0.84 37.43 5.02
C PRO A 23 1.56 36.58 3.96
N PRO A 24 2.36 37.16 3.04
CA PRO A 24 3.07 36.37 2.03
C PRO A 24 4.15 35.47 2.63
N VAL A 25 4.88 35.92 3.67
CA VAL A 25 5.86 35.09 4.36
C VAL A 25 5.18 33.92 5.07
N THR A 26 4.08 34.17 5.77
CA THR A 26 3.33 33.11 6.47
C THR A 26 2.75 32.09 5.47
N ALA A 27 2.24 32.56 4.33
CA ALA A 27 1.77 31.68 3.24
C ALA A 27 2.89 30.77 2.74
N PHE A 28 4.07 31.33 2.46
CA PHE A 28 5.23 30.59 1.96
C PHE A 28 5.78 29.60 2.99
N VAL A 29 5.92 30.03 4.24
CA VAL A 29 6.38 29.18 5.35
C VAL A 29 5.41 28.02 5.56
N THR A 30 4.11 28.28 5.59
CA THR A 30 3.08 27.23 5.74
C THR A 30 3.14 26.23 4.59
N TRP A 31 3.33 26.72 3.37
CA TRP A 31 3.45 25.90 2.17
C TRP A 31 4.66 24.95 2.20
N ILE A 32 5.85 25.46 2.59
CA ILE A 32 7.04 24.62 2.79
C ILE A 32 6.85 23.66 3.96
N HIS A 33 6.28 24.15 5.05
CA HIS A 33 6.09 23.38 6.27
C HIS A 33 5.21 22.15 6.02
N VAL A 34 4.06 22.33 5.36
CA VAL A 34 3.14 21.23 5.00
C VAL A 34 3.82 20.25 4.05
N TRP A 35 4.55 20.73 3.05
CA TRP A 35 5.35 19.87 2.16
C TRP A 35 6.36 19.02 2.94
N MET A 36 7.06 19.62 3.90
CA MET A 36 8.04 18.93 4.74
C MET A 36 7.36 17.88 5.62
N ALA A 37 6.21 18.20 6.21
CA ALA A 37 5.43 17.26 7.02
C ALA A 37 4.95 16.05 6.19
N LEU A 38 4.44 16.28 4.99
CA LEU A 38 4.02 15.22 4.06
C LEU A 38 5.20 14.35 3.63
N LYS A 39 6.36 14.96 3.34
CA LYS A 39 7.58 14.20 2.98
C LYS A 39 8.09 13.35 4.14
N MET A 40 8.04 13.88 5.36
CA MET A 40 8.42 13.20 6.59
C MET A 40 7.53 12.02 6.96
N LEU A 41 6.28 12.01 6.49
CA LEU A 41 5.33 10.91 6.69
C LEU A 41 5.78 9.62 5.96
N PHE A 42 6.28 9.77 4.73
CA PHE A 42 6.64 8.63 3.87
C PHE A 42 8.13 8.31 3.84
N TYR A 43 9.00 9.30 4.04
CA TYR A 43 10.44 9.16 3.89
C TYR A 43 11.23 9.57 5.14
N PRO A 44 12.40 8.94 5.39
CA PRO A 44 13.01 7.83 4.65
C PRO A 44 12.39 6.47 5.02
N ILE A 45 12.37 5.53 4.06
CA ILE A 45 11.77 4.19 4.24
C ILE A 45 12.49 3.38 5.33
N LYS A 46 13.83 3.46 5.33
CA LYS A 46 14.68 2.89 6.37
C LYS A 46 15.11 4.00 7.32
N PHE A 47 15.15 3.70 8.62
CA PHE A 47 15.65 4.64 9.62
C PHE A 47 17.05 5.15 9.26
N ARG A 48 17.22 6.47 9.26
CA ARG A 48 18.51 7.13 9.12
C ARG A 48 18.84 7.87 10.41
N GLY A 49 19.94 7.49 11.06
CA GLY A 49 20.44 8.12 12.28
C GLY A 49 21.14 7.13 13.21
N ILE A 50 21.42 7.58 14.43
CA ILE A 50 22.07 6.79 15.47
C ILE A 50 20.97 6.10 16.27
N ARG A 51 20.91 4.76 16.23
CA ARG A 51 19.97 4.00 17.06
C ARG A 51 20.43 4.04 18.51
N ILE A 52 19.59 4.54 19.40
CA ILE A 52 19.82 4.54 20.84
C ILE A 52 18.70 3.69 21.45
N PRO A 53 19.01 2.55 22.10
CA PRO A 53 18.02 1.77 22.82
C PRO A 53 17.38 2.63 23.93
N ASN A 54 16.04 2.59 24.06
CA ASN A 54 15.25 3.31 25.08
C ASN A 54 15.32 4.85 25.06
N PHE A 55 15.23 5.48 23.89
CA PHE A 55 15.08 6.95 23.83
C PHE A 55 13.63 7.39 24.19
N PRO A 56 13.44 8.29 25.18
CA PRO A 56 12.12 8.58 25.75
C PRO A 56 11.25 9.57 24.94
N PHE A 57 11.76 10.16 23.85
CA PHE A 57 11.00 11.13 23.05
C PHE A 57 10.30 10.47 21.84
N PHE A 58 8.95 10.57 21.80
CA PHE A 58 8.07 10.27 20.66
C PHE A 58 8.19 8.86 20.02
N GLY A 59 8.77 7.88 20.72
CA GLY A 59 8.94 6.51 20.22
C GLY A 59 9.95 6.39 19.07
N LEU A 60 10.89 7.33 18.96
CA LEU A 60 11.97 7.29 17.98
C LEU A 60 13.02 6.24 18.41
N PRO A 61 13.50 5.35 17.51
CA PRO A 61 14.49 4.32 17.85
C PRO A 61 15.92 4.88 18.08
N GLY A 62 16.06 6.19 18.27
CA GLY A 62 17.31 6.91 18.47
C GLY A 62 17.26 8.34 17.93
N ILE A 63 18.42 8.99 17.80
CA ILE A 63 18.55 10.30 17.14
C ILE A 63 18.59 10.05 15.63
N GLY A 64 17.42 10.12 15.00
CA GLY A 64 17.26 9.90 13.56
C GLY A 64 15.82 10.04 13.11
N TRP A 65 15.61 9.99 11.79
CA TRP A 65 14.28 10.07 11.19
C TRP A 65 13.98 8.81 10.38
N GLN A 66 12.76 8.32 10.52
CA GLN A 66 12.16 7.34 9.63
C GLN A 66 10.76 7.82 9.30
N GLY A 67 10.33 7.61 8.06
CA GLY A 67 8.95 7.82 7.67
C GLY A 67 8.02 7.09 8.64
N ILE A 68 6.95 7.77 9.04
CA ILE A 68 6.00 7.25 10.02
C ILE A 68 5.29 6.00 9.46
N VAL A 69 4.82 6.05 8.21
CA VAL A 69 4.16 4.92 7.53
C VAL A 69 5.05 3.67 7.49
N PRO A 70 6.29 3.72 6.96
CA PRO A 70 7.15 2.53 6.93
C PRO A 70 7.62 2.05 8.32
N ARG A 71 7.63 2.92 9.34
CA ARG A 71 7.94 2.53 10.72
C ARG A 71 6.83 1.65 11.33
N LYS A 72 5.57 1.98 11.06
CA LYS A 72 4.40 1.30 11.64
C LYS A 72 3.73 0.28 10.72
N ALA A 73 4.43 -0.12 9.66
CA ALA A 73 3.92 -1.01 8.63
C ALA A 73 3.14 -2.22 9.16
N GLY A 74 3.71 -2.99 10.09
CA GLY A 74 3.05 -4.20 10.61
C GLY A 74 1.72 -3.99 11.33
N LYS A 75 1.55 -2.87 12.04
CA LYS A 75 0.27 -2.56 12.69
C LYS A 75 -0.78 -2.09 11.67
N ILE A 76 -0.35 -1.28 10.72
CA ILE A 76 -1.20 -0.74 9.66
C ILE A 76 -1.68 -1.86 8.73
N SER A 77 -0.80 -2.81 8.38
CA SER A 77 -1.15 -3.94 7.52
C SER A 77 -2.25 -4.81 8.14
N GLY A 78 -2.18 -5.12 9.43
CA GLY A 78 -3.23 -5.90 10.11
C GLY A 78 -4.62 -5.30 9.93
N VAL A 79 -4.77 -3.99 10.15
CA VAL A 79 -6.08 -3.31 10.03
C VAL A 79 -6.57 -3.25 8.58
N ILE A 80 -5.67 -2.98 7.63
CA ILE A 80 -6.03 -2.96 6.20
C ILE A 80 -6.45 -4.35 5.74
N VAL A 81 -5.74 -5.39 6.19
CA VAL A 81 -6.04 -6.79 5.89
C VAL A 81 -7.39 -7.19 6.47
N ASP A 82 -7.69 -6.85 7.73
CA ASP A 82 -9.00 -7.11 8.34
C ASP A 82 -10.14 -6.57 7.47
N GLN A 83 -10.00 -5.30 7.09
CA GLN A 83 -11.03 -4.62 6.31
C GLN A 83 -11.08 -5.15 4.89
N THR A 84 -9.94 -5.40 4.24
CA THR A 84 -9.87 -5.87 2.84
C THR A 84 -10.31 -7.32 2.69
N LEU A 85 -9.86 -8.21 3.59
CA LEU A 85 -10.17 -9.63 3.58
C LEU A 85 -11.65 -9.90 3.88
N SER A 86 -12.29 -9.07 4.70
CA SER A 86 -13.74 -9.16 4.92
C SER A 86 -14.57 -8.86 3.66
N LYS A 87 -13.95 -8.24 2.64
CA LYS A 87 -14.60 -7.82 1.38
C LYS A 87 -14.19 -8.68 0.19
N LEU A 88 -13.01 -9.30 0.25
CA LEU A 88 -12.72 -10.50 -0.51
C LEU A 88 -13.83 -11.52 -0.19
N GLY A 89 -14.44 -12.12 -1.20
CA GLY A 89 -15.51 -13.11 -1.01
C GLY A 89 -14.99 -14.39 -0.35
N SER A 90 -15.54 -15.54 -0.71
CA SER A 90 -14.83 -16.78 -0.40
C SER A 90 -13.49 -16.80 -1.15
N LEU A 91 -12.47 -17.42 -0.54
CA LEU A 91 -11.18 -17.58 -1.23
C LEU A 91 -11.34 -18.51 -2.42
N ASP A 92 -12.27 -19.46 -2.33
CA ASP A 92 -12.68 -20.30 -3.45
C ASP A 92 -13.16 -19.49 -4.66
N GLU A 93 -14.06 -18.50 -4.47
CA GLU A 93 -14.52 -17.63 -5.56
C GLU A 93 -13.35 -16.87 -6.21
N PHE A 94 -12.43 -16.37 -5.37
CA PHE A 94 -11.24 -15.67 -5.83
C PHE A 94 -10.31 -16.57 -6.67
N PHE A 95 -10.07 -17.79 -6.20
CA PHE A 95 -9.22 -18.76 -6.90
C PHE A 95 -9.85 -19.24 -8.20
N GLN A 96 -11.14 -19.50 -8.21
CA GLN A 96 -11.88 -19.84 -9.42
C GLN A 96 -11.81 -18.71 -10.46
N ALA A 97 -11.89 -17.45 -10.01
CA ALA A 97 -11.76 -16.29 -10.89
C ALA A 97 -10.36 -16.15 -11.54
N MET A 98 -9.32 -16.79 -10.99
CA MET A 98 -8.00 -16.88 -11.63
C MET A 98 -7.91 -17.94 -12.75
N GLU A 99 -9.00 -18.66 -13.04
CA GLU A 99 -9.09 -19.71 -14.06
C GLU A 99 -8.03 -20.84 -13.82
N PRO A 100 -8.21 -21.64 -12.76
CA PRO A 100 -7.24 -22.65 -12.32
C PRO A 100 -6.88 -23.68 -13.39
N GLU A 101 -7.79 -23.99 -14.31
CA GLU A 101 -7.54 -24.90 -15.43
C GLU A 101 -6.46 -24.34 -16.36
N GLN A 102 -6.45 -23.03 -16.61
CA GLN A 102 -5.41 -22.38 -17.42
C GLN A 102 -4.06 -22.36 -16.70
N MET A 103 -4.08 -22.16 -15.38
CA MET A 103 -2.87 -22.25 -14.55
C MET A 103 -2.27 -23.65 -14.64
N ALA A 104 -3.10 -24.70 -14.53
CA ALA A 104 -2.65 -26.08 -14.66
C ALA A 104 -1.98 -26.33 -16.03
N VAL A 105 -2.56 -25.85 -17.12
CA VAL A 105 -1.99 -25.99 -18.47
C VAL A 105 -0.66 -25.26 -18.60
N PHE A 106 -0.57 -24.01 -18.14
CA PHE A 106 0.66 -23.20 -18.22
C PHE A 106 1.81 -23.80 -17.39
N ILE A 107 1.51 -24.25 -16.16
CA ILE A 107 2.49 -24.90 -15.30
C ILE A 107 2.94 -26.21 -15.93
N THR A 108 2.01 -27.00 -16.48
CA THR A 108 2.31 -28.26 -17.18
C THR A 108 3.27 -28.01 -18.32
N ASP A 109 2.98 -27.09 -19.25
CA ASP A 109 3.85 -26.80 -20.41
C ASP A 109 5.27 -26.36 -19.99
N THR A 110 5.39 -25.62 -18.89
CA THR A 110 6.70 -25.16 -18.38
C THR A 110 7.48 -26.28 -17.69
N VAL A 111 6.80 -27.10 -16.88
CA VAL A 111 7.41 -28.22 -16.18
C VAL A 111 7.78 -29.34 -17.16
N ASP A 112 6.95 -29.59 -18.18
CA ASP A 112 7.16 -30.62 -19.20
C ASP A 112 8.47 -30.42 -19.96
N LYS A 113 8.81 -29.18 -20.32
CA LYS A 113 10.07 -28.81 -20.98
C LYS A 113 11.31 -29.20 -20.19
N ASN A 114 11.21 -29.25 -18.87
CA ASN A 114 12.33 -29.57 -17.97
C ASN A 114 12.13 -30.90 -17.25
N LEU A 115 11.13 -31.69 -17.64
CA LEU A 115 10.73 -32.89 -16.91
C LEU A 115 11.83 -33.96 -16.91
N GLU A 116 12.46 -34.21 -18.05
CA GLU A 116 13.57 -35.18 -18.16
C GLU A 116 14.76 -34.77 -17.28
N ALA A 117 15.14 -33.49 -17.31
CA ALA A 117 16.23 -32.95 -16.49
C ALA A 117 15.90 -33.05 -14.99
N LEU A 118 14.65 -32.79 -14.61
CA LEU A 118 14.18 -32.92 -13.23
C LEU A 118 14.21 -34.39 -12.76
N ILE A 119 13.78 -35.33 -13.60
CA ILE A 119 13.85 -36.77 -13.30
C ILE A 119 15.30 -37.21 -13.12
N ASP A 120 16.19 -36.77 -14.01
CA ASP A 120 17.62 -37.06 -13.93
C ASP A 120 18.22 -36.51 -12.64
N GLU A 121 17.93 -35.26 -12.28
CA GLU A 121 18.39 -34.62 -11.05
C GLU A 121 17.93 -35.40 -9.82
N ILE A 122 16.63 -35.72 -9.72
CA ILE A 122 16.06 -36.49 -8.60
C ILE A 122 16.73 -37.86 -8.47
N MET A 123 16.91 -38.57 -9.59
CA MET A 123 17.46 -39.91 -9.60
C MET A 123 18.97 -39.93 -9.32
N LEU A 124 19.72 -38.92 -9.79
CA LEU A 124 21.15 -38.77 -9.51
C LEU A 124 21.42 -38.34 -8.07
N ASP A 125 20.60 -37.46 -7.50
CA ASP A 125 20.72 -37.04 -6.10
C ASP A 125 20.52 -38.21 -5.15
N HIS A 126 19.59 -39.11 -5.46
CA HIS A 126 19.22 -40.19 -4.55
C HIS A 126 19.91 -41.53 -4.84
N SER A 127 20.08 -41.91 -6.11
CA SER A 127 20.63 -43.21 -6.49
C SER A 127 21.44 -43.14 -7.79
N PRO A 128 22.61 -42.47 -7.74
CA PRO A 128 23.45 -42.28 -8.92
C PRO A 128 23.93 -43.61 -9.53
N ALA A 129 24.21 -44.62 -8.71
CA ALA A 129 24.62 -45.94 -9.18
C ALA A 129 23.51 -46.68 -9.95
N LEU A 130 22.26 -46.57 -9.50
CA LEU A 130 21.13 -47.18 -10.20
C LEU A 130 20.83 -46.44 -11.49
N TRP A 131 20.75 -45.11 -11.44
CA TRP A 131 20.41 -44.31 -12.59
C TRP A 131 21.51 -44.33 -13.65
N GLY A 132 22.78 -44.32 -13.25
CA GLY A 132 23.93 -44.41 -14.15
C GLY A 132 23.99 -45.73 -14.91
N ASN A 133 23.62 -46.84 -14.27
CA ASN A 133 23.69 -48.18 -14.87
C ASN A 133 22.41 -48.63 -15.58
N LEU A 134 21.32 -47.86 -15.50
CA LEU A 134 20.05 -48.22 -16.13
C LEU A 134 20.16 -48.13 -17.66
N PRO A 135 19.82 -49.19 -18.43
CA PRO A 135 19.77 -49.12 -19.88
C PRO A 135 18.90 -47.97 -20.39
N TYR A 136 19.34 -47.28 -21.44
CA TYR A 136 18.63 -46.12 -22.00
C TYR A 136 17.18 -46.43 -22.41
N ALA A 137 16.90 -47.66 -22.86
CA ALA A 137 15.55 -48.10 -23.18
C ALA A 137 14.59 -48.06 -21.98
N LEU A 138 15.09 -48.32 -20.76
CA LEU A 138 14.30 -48.21 -19.54
C LEU A 138 14.14 -46.75 -19.10
N LYS A 139 15.20 -45.93 -19.20
CA LYS A 139 15.12 -44.49 -18.93
C LYS A 139 14.06 -43.82 -19.79
N ARG A 140 14.07 -44.10 -21.10
CA ARG A 140 13.09 -43.59 -22.07
C ARG A 140 11.66 -43.98 -21.71
N ARG A 141 11.43 -45.16 -21.14
CA ARG A 141 10.10 -45.56 -20.66
C ARG A 141 9.67 -44.76 -19.44
N VAL A 142 10.59 -44.48 -18.51
CA VAL A 142 10.30 -43.62 -17.35
C VAL A 142 9.95 -42.21 -17.79
N TYR A 143 10.74 -41.61 -18.70
CA TYR A 143 10.44 -40.28 -19.25
C TYR A 143 9.09 -40.27 -19.98
N ALA A 144 8.84 -41.23 -20.88
CA ALA A 144 7.57 -41.30 -21.62
C ALA A 144 6.35 -41.44 -20.71
N GLN A 145 6.47 -42.27 -19.66
CA GLN A 145 5.40 -42.40 -18.66
C GLN A 145 5.18 -41.10 -17.89
N ALA A 146 6.26 -40.41 -17.50
CA ALA A 146 6.15 -39.14 -16.78
C ALA A 146 5.47 -38.06 -17.64
N HIS A 147 5.87 -37.91 -18.90
CA HIS A 147 5.24 -36.98 -19.85
C HIS A 147 3.75 -37.29 -20.05
N GLN A 148 3.37 -38.56 -20.10
CA GLN A 148 1.97 -38.96 -20.29
C GLN A 148 1.09 -38.64 -19.07
N GLU A 149 1.63 -38.81 -17.86
CA GLU A 149 0.86 -38.62 -16.62
C GLU A 149 0.86 -37.17 -16.12
N LEU A 150 1.89 -36.38 -16.46
CA LEU A 150 2.07 -35.02 -15.95
C LEU A 150 0.82 -34.12 -16.11
N PRO A 151 0.16 -34.03 -17.28
CA PRO A 151 -1.02 -33.17 -17.44
C PRO A 151 -2.17 -33.54 -16.50
N ASN A 152 -2.46 -34.84 -16.35
CA ASN A 152 -3.54 -35.33 -15.48
C ASN A 152 -3.25 -35.02 -14.01
N ILE A 153 -1.98 -35.17 -13.61
CA ILE A 153 -1.52 -34.90 -12.25
C ILE A 153 -1.60 -33.42 -11.95
N MET A 154 -1.10 -32.57 -12.85
CA MET A 154 -1.14 -31.12 -12.68
C MET A 154 -2.58 -30.60 -12.61
N GLN A 155 -3.46 -31.09 -13.48
CA GLN A 155 -4.87 -30.72 -13.44
C GLN A 155 -5.53 -31.13 -12.13
N SER A 156 -5.32 -32.37 -11.68
CA SER A 156 -5.87 -32.87 -10.42
C SER A 156 -5.30 -32.12 -9.21
N LEU A 157 -4.00 -31.85 -9.21
CA LEU A 157 -3.32 -31.09 -8.17
C LEU A 157 -3.86 -29.67 -8.05
N VAL A 158 -3.92 -28.93 -9.15
CA VAL A 158 -4.42 -27.55 -9.14
C VAL A 158 -5.89 -27.50 -8.72
N THR A 159 -6.69 -28.48 -9.18
CA THR A 159 -8.10 -28.61 -8.78
C THR A 159 -8.22 -28.86 -7.28
N ASP A 160 -7.49 -29.81 -6.72
CA ASP A 160 -7.55 -30.13 -5.29
C ASP A 160 -7.00 -28.99 -4.43
N LEU A 161 -5.92 -28.33 -4.86
CA LEU A 161 -5.39 -27.14 -4.18
C LEU A 161 -6.39 -25.98 -4.18
N THR A 162 -7.12 -25.80 -5.28
CA THR A 162 -8.18 -24.79 -5.41
C THR A 162 -9.32 -25.06 -4.44
N HIS A 163 -9.86 -26.29 -4.41
CA HIS A 163 -10.98 -26.65 -3.52
C HIS A 163 -10.61 -26.60 -2.04
N ASN A 164 -9.34 -26.81 -1.69
CA ASN A 164 -8.87 -26.79 -0.30
C ASN A 164 -8.16 -25.48 0.06
N VAL A 165 -8.23 -24.43 -0.76
CA VAL A 165 -7.41 -23.22 -0.57
C VAL A 165 -7.61 -22.55 0.80
N GLU A 166 -8.83 -22.56 1.33
CA GLU A 166 -9.17 -22.00 2.65
C GLU A 166 -8.48 -22.76 3.79
N ASP A 167 -8.26 -24.06 3.59
CA ASP A 167 -7.55 -24.92 4.53
C ASP A 167 -6.04 -24.84 4.33
N LEU A 168 -5.54 -24.46 3.15
CA LEU A 168 -4.11 -24.45 2.85
C LEU A 168 -3.44 -23.08 3.07
N VAL A 169 -4.20 -21.98 3.08
CA VAL A 169 -3.65 -20.61 3.09
C VAL A 169 -4.22 -19.78 4.22
N ASP A 170 -3.34 -19.18 5.03
CA ASP A 170 -3.72 -18.07 5.91
C ASP A 170 -3.46 -16.74 5.19
N MET A 171 -4.50 -16.24 4.51
CA MET A 171 -4.43 -15.01 3.74
C MET A 171 -4.10 -13.78 4.60
N ARG A 172 -4.59 -13.76 5.84
CA ARG A 172 -4.30 -12.66 6.76
C ARG A 172 -2.81 -12.62 7.03
N LYS A 173 -2.25 -13.77 7.42
CA LYS A 173 -0.83 -13.88 7.74
C LYS A 173 0.04 -13.59 6.52
N MET A 174 -0.33 -14.11 5.35
CA MET A 174 0.35 -13.85 4.07
C MET A 174 0.45 -12.35 3.80
N ILE A 175 -0.68 -11.62 3.79
CA ILE A 175 -0.68 -10.19 3.44
C ILE A 175 0.10 -9.38 4.48
N VAL A 176 -0.04 -9.69 5.77
CA VAL A 176 0.73 -9.03 6.84
C VAL A 176 2.23 -9.25 6.62
N ASN A 177 2.66 -10.49 6.38
CA ASN A 177 4.06 -10.83 6.12
C ASN A 177 4.60 -10.10 4.87
N THR A 178 3.82 -10.08 3.78
CA THR A 178 4.20 -9.38 2.53
C THR A 178 4.38 -7.89 2.79
N MET A 179 3.45 -7.24 3.50
CA MET A 179 3.53 -5.81 3.80
C MET A 179 4.62 -5.45 4.84
N GLU A 180 4.93 -6.35 5.77
CA GLU A 180 6.02 -6.16 6.74
C GLU A 180 7.40 -6.36 6.11
N SER A 181 7.51 -7.36 5.23
CA SER A 181 8.74 -7.66 4.52
C SER A 181 9.07 -6.56 3.51
N ASP A 182 8.08 -6.02 2.81
CA ASP A 182 8.23 -4.89 1.90
C ASP A 182 7.55 -3.59 2.37
N ARG A 183 8.27 -2.83 3.19
CA ARG A 183 7.88 -1.46 3.58
C ARG A 183 7.74 -0.50 2.41
N ARG A 184 8.40 -0.76 1.27
CA ARG A 184 8.30 0.11 0.09
C ARG A 184 6.94 -0.06 -0.57
N LEU A 185 6.46 -1.30 -0.68
CA LEU A 185 5.14 -1.61 -1.20
C LEU A 185 4.06 -0.80 -0.47
N MET A 186 4.11 -0.79 0.87
CA MET A 186 3.17 0.00 1.66
C MET A 186 3.23 1.50 1.36
N VAL A 187 4.44 2.07 1.34
CA VAL A 187 4.61 3.50 1.03
C VAL A 187 4.09 3.81 -0.38
N ASN A 188 4.42 2.97 -1.36
CA ASN A 188 3.95 3.11 -2.73
C ASN A 188 2.42 3.02 -2.82
N MET A 189 1.80 2.13 -2.05
CA MET A 189 0.34 2.00 -1.97
C MET A 189 -0.30 3.32 -1.52
N PHE A 190 0.16 3.87 -0.40
CA PHE A 190 -0.37 5.14 0.11
C PHE A 190 -0.12 6.32 -0.84
N LEU A 191 1.07 6.38 -1.44
CA LEU A 191 1.39 7.44 -2.40
C LEU A 191 0.52 7.33 -3.65
N LYS A 192 0.40 6.15 -4.26
CA LYS A 192 -0.46 5.96 -5.46
C LYS A 192 -1.92 6.34 -5.18
N VAL A 193 -2.46 5.89 -4.05
CA VAL A 193 -3.86 6.13 -3.64
C VAL A 193 -4.08 7.61 -3.28
N GLY A 194 -3.15 8.22 -2.54
CA GLY A 194 -3.28 9.55 -1.94
C GLY A 194 -2.56 10.70 -2.63
N GLN A 195 -1.88 10.49 -3.77
CA GLN A 195 -1.06 11.51 -4.40
C GLN A 195 -1.84 12.80 -4.67
N LYS A 196 -3.06 12.70 -5.22
CA LYS A 196 -3.86 13.89 -5.53
C LYS A 196 -4.34 14.61 -4.26
N GLU A 197 -4.63 13.90 -3.18
CA GLU A 197 -4.97 14.50 -1.88
C GLU A 197 -3.76 15.20 -1.28
N ILE A 198 -2.58 14.57 -1.33
CA ILE A 198 -1.31 15.15 -0.88
C ILE A 198 -1.03 16.44 -1.66
N ASP A 199 -1.17 16.40 -2.99
CA ASP A 199 -0.99 17.58 -3.84
C ASP A 199 -2.02 18.65 -3.52
N PHE A 200 -3.30 18.28 -3.34
CA PHE A 200 -4.34 19.23 -2.97
C PHE A 200 -4.07 19.93 -1.63
N ILE A 201 -3.68 19.18 -0.59
CA ILE A 201 -3.26 19.71 0.71
C ILE A 201 -2.11 20.68 0.54
N TRP A 202 -1.11 20.31 -0.26
CA TRP A 202 0.06 21.15 -0.50
C TRP A 202 -0.31 22.47 -1.20
N HIS A 203 -1.13 22.44 -2.25
CA HIS A 203 -1.55 23.67 -2.94
C HIS A 203 -2.45 24.56 -2.08
N ILE A 204 -3.41 23.98 -1.33
CA ILE A 204 -4.33 24.76 -0.50
C ILE A 204 -3.65 25.33 0.75
N SER A 205 -2.54 24.72 1.20
CA SER A 205 -1.79 25.19 2.38
C SER A 205 -1.25 26.61 2.23
N ALA A 206 -0.89 27.04 1.01
CA ALA A 206 -0.48 28.42 0.75
C ALA A 206 -1.63 29.41 0.99
N LEU A 207 -2.85 29.05 0.55
CA LEU A 207 -4.05 29.87 0.78
C LEU A 207 -4.42 29.93 2.26
N ILE A 208 -4.37 28.78 2.96
CA ILE A 208 -4.61 28.71 4.41
C ILE A 208 -3.59 29.58 5.16
N GLY A 209 -2.31 29.47 4.79
CA GLY A 209 -1.24 30.29 5.37
C GLY A 209 -1.39 31.77 5.09
N LEU A 210 -1.94 32.16 3.92
CA LEU A 210 -2.26 33.57 3.63
C LEU A 210 -3.37 34.08 4.57
N VAL A 211 -4.44 33.31 4.76
CA VAL A 211 -5.55 33.67 5.66
C VAL A 211 -5.04 33.80 7.10
N PHE A 212 -4.24 32.85 7.58
CA PHE A 212 -3.62 32.94 8.90
C PHE A 212 -2.66 34.12 9.01
N GLY A 213 -1.90 34.42 7.97
CA GLY A 213 -1.03 35.59 7.92
C GLY A 213 -1.79 36.91 8.01
N ILE A 214 -2.96 37.02 7.37
CA ILE A 214 -3.85 38.19 7.51
C ILE A 214 -4.38 38.29 8.95
N ILE A 215 -4.83 37.19 9.54
CA ILE A 215 -5.30 37.17 10.93
C ILE A 215 -4.16 37.56 11.88
N GLN A 216 -2.96 37.03 11.66
CA GLN A 216 -1.77 37.34 12.45
C GLN A 216 -1.36 38.81 12.32
N MET A 217 -1.49 39.40 11.12
CA MET A 217 -1.34 40.84 10.92
C MET A 217 -2.30 41.62 11.82
N PHE A 218 -3.59 41.29 11.83
CA PHE A 218 -4.55 41.96 12.73
C PHE A 218 -4.24 41.75 14.22
N ILE A 219 -3.78 40.57 14.62
CA ILE A 219 -3.38 40.30 16.02
C ILE A 219 -2.20 41.18 16.43
N PHE A 220 -1.21 41.35 15.54
CA PHE A 220 -0.04 42.18 15.82
C PHE A 220 -0.40 43.68 15.96
N LEU A 221 -1.46 44.15 15.29
CA LEU A 221 -1.99 45.52 15.49
C LEU A 221 -2.52 45.74 16.92
N VAL A 222 -3.16 44.73 17.50
CA VAL A 222 -3.77 44.83 18.84
C VAL A 222 -2.74 44.57 19.94
N VAL A 223 -1.79 43.66 19.70
CA VAL A 223 -0.74 43.28 20.64
C VAL A 223 0.63 43.30 19.94
N PRO A 224 1.32 44.46 19.93
CA PRO A 224 2.62 44.62 19.26
C PRO A 224 3.75 44.05 20.13
N GLN A 225 3.70 42.75 20.39
CA GLN A 225 4.72 42.01 21.13
C GLN A 225 5.35 40.99 20.19
N HIS A 226 6.67 41.05 19.98
CA HIS A 226 7.34 40.17 19.00
C HIS A 226 7.18 38.68 19.32
N TRP A 227 7.04 38.30 20.60
CA TRP A 227 6.79 36.91 21.01
C TRP A 227 5.44 36.36 20.52
N THR A 228 4.49 37.21 20.15
CA THR A 228 3.23 36.75 19.54
C THR A 228 3.47 36.02 18.22
N VAL A 229 4.51 36.40 17.46
CA VAL A 229 4.77 35.82 16.13
C VAL A 229 5.15 34.32 16.23
N PRO A 230 6.13 33.88 17.05
CA PRO A 230 6.42 32.47 17.26
C PRO A 230 5.28 31.69 17.92
N PHE A 231 4.59 32.30 18.89
CA PHE A 231 3.49 31.65 19.61
C PHE A 231 2.31 31.34 18.69
N PHE A 232 1.85 32.34 17.93
CA PHE A 232 0.77 32.14 16.97
C PHE A 232 1.21 31.27 15.78
N ALA A 233 2.46 31.35 15.33
CA ALA A 233 2.97 30.43 14.32
C ALA A 233 2.91 28.96 14.76
N ALA A 234 3.12 28.67 16.06
CA ALA A 234 2.91 27.33 16.61
C ALA A 234 1.43 26.91 16.54
N ILE A 235 0.51 27.81 16.91
CA ILE A 235 -0.93 27.57 16.85
C ILE A 235 -1.38 27.35 15.39
N TRP A 236 -0.92 28.17 14.45
CA TRP A 236 -1.25 28.03 13.04
C TRP A 236 -0.67 26.76 12.43
N GLY A 237 0.54 26.34 12.82
CA GLY A 237 1.12 25.06 12.41
C GLY A 237 0.27 23.88 12.88
N PHE A 238 -0.15 23.90 14.15
CA PHE A 238 -1.08 22.90 14.70
C PHE A 238 -2.41 22.87 13.94
N LEU A 239 -3.04 24.04 13.76
CA LEU A 239 -4.34 24.17 13.10
C LEU A 239 -4.28 23.78 11.63
N THR A 240 -3.21 24.15 10.91
CA THR A 240 -3.06 23.81 9.48
C THR A 240 -3.02 22.30 9.29
N ASN A 241 -2.22 21.58 10.09
CA ASN A 241 -2.12 20.12 9.98
C ASN A 241 -3.43 19.44 10.38
N TRP A 242 -4.11 19.94 11.41
CA TRP A 242 -5.43 19.45 11.81
C TRP A 242 -6.48 19.66 10.71
N ILE A 243 -6.54 20.86 10.12
CA ILE A 243 -7.46 21.20 9.02
C ILE A 243 -7.15 20.37 7.77
N ALA A 244 -5.87 20.15 7.45
CA ALA A 244 -5.46 19.35 6.31
C ALA A 244 -5.99 17.90 6.43
N ILE A 245 -5.77 17.26 7.58
CA ILE A 245 -6.29 15.90 7.85
C ILE A 245 -7.82 15.90 7.81
N TRP A 246 -8.45 16.89 8.43
CA TRP A 246 -9.91 16.99 8.47
C TRP A 246 -10.51 17.10 7.06
N MET A 247 -9.94 17.95 6.20
CA MET A 247 -10.41 18.19 4.82
C MET A 247 -10.28 16.95 3.92
N VAL A 248 -9.33 16.08 4.21
CA VAL A 248 -9.06 14.87 3.43
C VAL A 248 -10.07 13.77 3.75
N PHE A 249 -10.43 13.59 5.03
CA PHE A 249 -11.26 12.49 5.49
C PHE A 249 -12.71 12.87 5.82
N ASN A 250 -13.01 14.14 6.09
CA ASN A 250 -14.31 14.60 6.54
C ASN A 250 -14.85 15.74 5.65
N PRO A 251 -16.19 15.88 5.53
CA PRO A 251 -17.21 14.96 6.01
C PRO A 251 -17.24 13.67 5.16
N VAL A 252 -17.57 12.55 5.80
CA VAL A 252 -17.64 11.22 5.15
C VAL A 252 -18.76 11.18 4.12
N GLU A 253 -19.96 11.56 4.57
CA GLU A 253 -21.12 11.74 3.72
C GLU A 253 -21.12 13.13 3.05
N PRO A 254 -21.62 13.23 1.81
CA PRO A 254 -21.71 14.50 1.11
C PRO A 254 -22.68 15.45 1.85
N ARG A 255 -22.16 16.58 2.32
CA ARG A 255 -22.98 17.66 2.89
C ARG A 255 -23.22 18.72 1.83
N PHE A 256 -24.48 19.03 1.56
CA PHE A 256 -24.88 20.06 0.62
C PHE A 256 -25.10 21.37 1.36
N ILE A 257 -24.18 22.32 1.20
CA ILE A 257 -24.29 23.65 1.80
C ILE A 257 -24.95 24.59 0.79
N PRO A 258 -26.13 25.16 1.07
CA PRO A 258 -26.74 26.14 0.20
C PRO A 258 -25.93 27.44 0.20
N TYR A 259 -25.60 27.96 -0.97
CA TYR A 259 -24.98 29.28 -1.14
C TYR A 259 -25.68 30.06 -2.25
N VAL A 260 -25.74 31.38 -2.08
CA VAL A 260 -26.34 32.26 -3.09
C VAL A 260 -25.30 32.52 -4.16
N LYS A 261 -25.56 32.01 -5.37
CA LYS A 261 -24.66 32.18 -6.51
C LYS A 261 -25.09 33.41 -7.31
N PHE A 262 -24.28 34.45 -7.28
CA PHE A 262 -24.51 35.71 -8.01
C PHE A 262 -23.87 35.72 -9.42
N PHE A 263 -22.93 34.80 -9.68
CA PHE A 263 -22.02 34.87 -10.82
C PHE A 263 -21.80 33.47 -11.43
N ALA A 264 -21.85 33.37 -12.76
CA ALA A 264 -21.47 32.17 -13.51
C ALA A 264 -20.14 32.39 -14.25
N VAL A 265 -19.23 31.43 -14.12
CA VAL A 265 -17.92 31.44 -14.80
C VAL A 265 -18.10 30.93 -16.23
N GLN A 266 -17.61 31.66 -17.22
CA GLN A 266 -17.67 31.31 -18.65
C GLN A 266 -16.26 31.29 -19.26
N SER A 267 -16.00 30.39 -20.22
CA SER A 267 -14.69 30.25 -20.87
C SER A 267 -14.30 31.38 -21.84
N ARG A 268 -15.19 32.33 -22.14
CA ARG A 268 -14.90 33.50 -23.01
C ARG A 268 -15.12 34.80 -22.25
N PHE A 269 -14.30 35.80 -22.56
CA PHE A 269 -14.34 37.11 -21.91
C PHE A 269 -15.67 37.86 -22.22
N PRO A 270 -16.32 38.49 -21.23
CA PRO A 270 -15.95 38.54 -19.81
C PRO A 270 -16.20 37.20 -19.10
N PHE A 271 -15.20 36.71 -18.36
CA PHE A 271 -15.18 35.38 -17.73
C PHE A 271 -16.28 35.17 -16.66
N ILE A 272 -17.01 36.22 -16.30
CA ILE A 272 -18.02 36.23 -15.25
C ILE A 272 -19.28 36.87 -15.79
N ARG A 273 -20.38 36.12 -15.87
CA ARG A 273 -21.71 36.66 -16.20
C ARG A 273 -22.52 36.79 -14.91
N PRO A 274 -23.03 37.99 -14.56
CA PRO A 274 -23.97 38.12 -13.46
C PRO A 274 -25.25 37.35 -13.81
N GLN A 275 -25.71 36.51 -12.88
CA GLN A 275 -26.95 35.75 -13.00
C GLN A 275 -27.89 36.13 -11.85
N LEU A 276 -29.20 35.94 -12.07
CA LEU A 276 -30.20 36.12 -11.01
C LEU A 276 -29.82 35.22 -9.81
N PRO A 277 -29.86 35.74 -8.57
CA PRO A 277 -29.45 35.00 -7.39
C PRO A 277 -30.33 33.75 -7.25
N HIS A 278 -29.71 32.59 -7.44
CA HIS A 278 -30.35 31.30 -7.18
C HIS A 278 -29.58 30.55 -6.10
N ILE A 279 -30.30 29.76 -5.31
CA ILE A 279 -29.72 28.95 -4.25
C ILE A 279 -29.06 27.75 -4.93
N ALA A 280 -27.72 27.75 -4.96
CA ALA A 280 -26.93 26.62 -5.43
C ALA A 280 -26.44 25.80 -4.23
N GLN A 281 -26.23 24.49 -4.42
CA GLN A 281 -25.71 23.61 -3.38
C GLN A 281 -24.24 23.31 -3.64
N TYR A 282 -23.37 23.61 -2.66
CA TYR A 282 -21.97 23.18 -2.68
C TYR A 282 -21.85 21.81 -2.00
N ARG A 283 -21.38 20.81 -2.74
CA ARG A 283 -21.09 19.47 -2.19
C ARG A 283 -19.76 19.51 -1.44
N LEU A 284 -19.83 19.62 -0.12
CA LEU A 284 -18.69 19.48 0.77
C LEU A 284 -18.55 18.00 1.15
N GLN A 285 -17.41 17.40 0.82
CA GLN A 285 -17.08 16.02 1.14
C GLN A 285 -15.56 15.89 1.24
N GLY A 286 -15.07 14.99 2.09
CA GLY A 286 -13.63 14.74 2.22
C GLY A 286 -13.00 14.36 0.88
N GLY A 287 -11.75 14.77 0.66
CA GLY A 287 -11.02 14.56 -0.60
C GLY A 287 -11.07 13.11 -1.10
N PHE A 288 -10.75 12.14 -0.24
CA PHE A 288 -10.78 10.72 -0.59
C PHE A 288 -12.19 10.22 -0.90
N MET A 289 -13.19 10.64 -0.12
CA MET A 289 -14.58 10.20 -0.29
C MET A 289 -15.18 10.73 -1.59
N LYS A 290 -14.80 11.96 -1.99
CA LYS A 290 -15.22 12.56 -3.26
C LYS A 290 -14.68 11.79 -4.47
N ARG A 291 -13.52 11.14 -4.33
CA ARG A 291 -12.82 10.35 -5.36
C ARG A 291 -12.92 8.85 -5.13
N GLN A 292 -13.88 8.38 -4.35
CA GLN A 292 -14.00 6.96 -3.98
C GLN A 292 -13.86 6.02 -5.19
N GLU A 293 -14.52 6.31 -6.32
CA GLU A 293 -14.42 5.47 -7.53
C GLU A 293 -12.99 5.33 -8.06
N GLU A 294 -12.29 6.45 -8.24
CA GLU A 294 -10.91 6.47 -8.73
C GLU A 294 -9.95 5.80 -7.74
N VAL A 295 -10.14 6.08 -6.45
CA VAL A 295 -9.29 5.56 -5.39
C VAL A 295 -9.53 4.06 -5.21
N SER A 296 -10.76 3.59 -5.41
CA SER A 296 -11.11 2.16 -5.41
C SER A 296 -10.41 1.41 -6.53
N GLU A 297 -10.31 2.01 -7.72
CA GLU A 297 -9.62 1.42 -8.87
C GLU A 297 -8.11 1.27 -8.62
N VAL A 298 -7.47 2.35 -8.15
CA VAL A 298 -6.03 2.34 -7.82
C VAL A 298 -5.73 1.38 -6.67
N PHE A 299 -6.56 1.37 -5.64
CA PHE A 299 -6.40 0.44 -4.53
C PHE A 299 -6.58 -1.01 -4.99
N ALA A 300 -7.58 -1.26 -5.85
CA ALA A 300 -7.83 -2.58 -6.39
C ALA A 300 -6.65 -3.11 -7.20
N GLU A 301 -6.03 -2.25 -8.02
CA GLU A 301 -4.87 -2.60 -8.81
C GLU A 301 -3.70 -3.03 -7.90
N ILE A 302 -3.43 -2.28 -6.84
CA ILE A 302 -2.32 -2.55 -5.93
C ILE A 302 -2.54 -3.85 -5.15
N VAL A 303 -3.74 -4.09 -4.63
CA VAL A 303 -4.01 -5.32 -3.90
C VAL A 303 -3.84 -6.53 -4.80
N VAL A 304 -4.38 -6.48 -6.02
CA VAL A 304 -4.37 -7.61 -6.95
C VAL A 304 -2.99 -7.86 -7.56
N LYS A 305 -2.22 -6.80 -7.87
CA LYS A 305 -0.89 -6.93 -8.49
C LYS A 305 0.25 -7.11 -7.49
N ASP A 306 0.11 -6.63 -6.26
CA ASP A 306 1.22 -6.58 -5.32
C ASP A 306 0.98 -7.37 -4.02
N LEU A 307 -0.27 -7.60 -3.58
CA LEU A 307 -0.57 -8.30 -2.32
C LEU A 307 -1.08 -9.72 -2.54
N VAL A 308 -2.15 -9.87 -3.31
CA VAL A 308 -2.88 -11.12 -3.51
C VAL A 308 -2.57 -11.69 -4.91
N THR A 309 -1.27 -11.90 -5.16
CA THR A 309 -0.77 -12.47 -6.41
C THR A 309 -0.74 -13.98 -6.36
N LEU A 310 -0.75 -14.62 -7.53
CA LEU A 310 -0.57 -16.07 -7.63
C LEU A 310 0.74 -16.52 -6.98
N GLU A 311 1.84 -15.80 -7.24
CA GLU A 311 3.15 -16.08 -6.61
C GLU A 311 3.06 -16.07 -5.08
N ASN A 312 2.48 -15.01 -4.48
CA ASN A 312 2.42 -14.88 -3.02
C ASN A 312 1.58 -15.99 -2.40
N ILE A 313 0.43 -16.32 -3.01
CA ILE A 313 -0.45 -17.32 -2.44
C ILE A 313 0.14 -18.72 -2.57
N MET A 314 0.72 -19.05 -3.72
CA MET A 314 1.39 -20.34 -3.90
C MET A 314 2.62 -20.47 -2.99
N ASN A 315 3.34 -19.36 -2.76
CA ASN A 315 4.43 -19.34 -1.79
C ASN A 315 3.93 -19.59 -0.35
N GLU A 316 2.80 -18.99 0.05
CA GLU A 316 2.17 -19.27 1.35
C GLU A 316 1.68 -20.73 1.45
N MET A 317 1.07 -21.28 0.39
CA MET A 317 0.67 -22.70 0.34
C MET A 317 1.87 -23.63 0.53
N MET A 318 3.00 -23.35 -0.12
CA MET A 318 4.15 -24.27 -0.18
C MET A 318 5.12 -24.12 1.00
N TYR A 319 5.23 -22.91 1.57
CA TYR A 319 6.23 -22.58 2.60
C TYR A 319 5.66 -21.95 3.87
N GLY A 320 4.38 -21.60 3.89
CA GLY A 320 3.70 -21.00 5.04
C GLY A 320 3.40 -22.00 6.16
N ASP A 321 2.59 -21.58 7.13
CA ASP A 321 2.30 -22.36 8.34
C ASP A 321 1.64 -23.71 8.04
N ARG A 322 0.83 -23.76 6.97
CA ARG A 322 0.07 -24.93 6.55
C ARG A 322 0.74 -25.74 5.43
N ALA A 323 2.01 -25.45 5.13
CA ALA A 323 2.78 -26.15 4.10
C ALA A 323 2.81 -27.68 4.25
N ALA A 324 2.69 -28.20 5.48
CA ALA A 324 2.60 -29.64 5.72
C ALA A 324 1.36 -30.29 5.07
N GLN A 325 0.23 -29.57 5.03
CA GLN A 325 -1.03 -30.04 4.44
C GLN A 325 -0.93 -30.03 2.91
N THR A 326 -0.39 -28.95 2.35
CA THR A 326 -0.08 -28.84 0.91
C THR A 326 0.84 -29.96 0.46
N ARG A 327 1.91 -30.24 1.23
CA ARG A 327 2.81 -31.37 0.97
C ARG A 327 2.09 -32.71 0.98
N GLU A 328 1.10 -32.91 1.85
CA GLU A 328 0.34 -34.16 1.91
C GLU A 328 -0.58 -34.32 0.68
N LEU A 329 -1.20 -33.23 0.21
CA LEU A 329 -1.94 -33.25 -1.04
C LEU A 329 -1.02 -33.58 -2.23
N MET A 330 0.15 -32.94 -2.30
CA MET A 330 1.14 -33.24 -3.34
C MET A 330 1.59 -34.71 -3.34
N LYS A 331 1.83 -35.30 -2.16
CA LYS A 331 2.17 -36.74 -2.03
C LYS A 331 1.12 -37.62 -2.69
N SER A 332 -0.16 -37.36 -2.40
CA SER A 332 -1.27 -38.19 -2.86
C SER A 332 -1.35 -38.29 -4.39
N HIS A 333 -0.93 -37.24 -5.11
CA HIS A 333 -0.90 -37.21 -6.57
C HIS A 333 0.44 -37.67 -7.15
N LEU A 334 1.57 -37.21 -6.61
CA LEU A 334 2.90 -37.59 -7.12
C LEU A 334 3.21 -39.07 -6.91
N TYR A 335 2.70 -39.68 -5.83
CA TYR A 335 2.91 -41.11 -5.57
C TYR A 335 2.18 -42.02 -6.57
N LYS A 336 1.09 -41.56 -7.19
CA LYS A 336 0.39 -42.34 -8.22
C LYS A 336 1.31 -42.67 -9.40
N VAL A 337 2.21 -41.75 -9.78
CA VAL A 337 3.22 -41.98 -10.84
C VAL A 337 4.18 -43.11 -10.45
N LEU A 338 4.68 -43.05 -9.22
CA LEU A 338 5.65 -44.02 -8.70
C LEU A 338 5.05 -45.40 -8.48
N GLU A 339 3.72 -45.47 -8.39
CA GLU A 339 2.94 -46.70 -8.23
C GLU A 339 2.53 -47.30 -9.58
N SER A 340 2.76 -46.61 -10.70
CA SER A 340 2.54 -47.19 -12.03
C SER A 340 3.33 -48.50 -12.16
N PRO A 341 2.77 -49.56 -12.79
CA PRO A 341 3.41 -50.87 -12.84
C PRO A 341 4.81 -50.84 -13.47
N VAL A 342 5.00 -49.96 -14.46
CA VAL A 342 6.26 -49.78 -15.18
C VAL A 342 7.33 -49.18 -14.25
N ILE A 343 7.02 -48.08 -13.57
CA ILE A 343 7.98 -47.36 -12.72
C ILE A 343 8.22 -48.13 -11.41
N SER A 344 7.16 -48.61 -10.77
CA SER A 344 7.26 -49.30 -9.47
C SER A 344 8.08 -50.59 -9.57
N THR A 345 7.93 -51.38 -10.63
CA THR A 345 8.66 -52.64 -10.78
C THR A 345 10.14 -52.38 -11.03
N THR A 346 10.47 -51.45 -11.94
CA THR A 346 11.86 -51.10 -12.24
C THR A 346 12.56 -50.48 -11.03
N LEU A 347 11.89 -49.54 -10.34
CA LEU A 347 12.47 -48.86 -9.19
C LEU A 347 12.56 -49.76 -7.95
N ARG A 348 11.57 -50.62 -7.64
CA ARG A 348 11.63 -51.49 -6.44
C ARG A 348 12.59 -52.67 -6.58
N LEU A 349 12.86 -53.13 -7.80
CA LEU A 349 13.85 -54.19 -8.03
C LEU A 349 15.28 -53.66 -7.93
N GLY A 350 15.50 -52.41 -8.35
CA GLY A 350 16.83 -51.80 -8.30
C GLY A 350 17.12 -51.00 -7.03
N LEU A 351 16.11 -50.33 -6.46
CA LEU A 351 16.18 -49.60 -5.19
C LEU A 351 15.62 -50.48 -4.08
N GLY A 352 16.38 -50.67 -3.00
CA GLY A 352 15.86 -51.36 -1.83
C GLY A 352 14.62 -50.65 -1.25
N ARG A 353 13.83 -51.35 -0.42
CA ARG A 353 12.61 -50.79 0.19
C ARG A 353 12.84 -49.46 0.92
N ARG A 354 14.01 -49.29 1.55
CA ARG A 354 14.40 -48.07 2.27
C ARG A 354 14.69 -46.91 1.32
N GLU A 355 15.45 -47.16 0.25
CA GLU A 355 15.81 -46.14 -0.74
C GLU A 355 14.58 -45.69 -1.52
N TYR A 356 13.67 -46.60 -1.88
CA TYR A 356 12.41 -46.24 -2.53
C TYR A 356 11.55 -45.30 -1.66
N GLY A 357 11.52 -45.51 -0.34
CA GLY A 357 10.80 -44.63 0.59
C GLY A 357 11.42 -43.23 0.71
N GLN A 358 12.74 -43.12 0.60
CA GLN A 358 13.43 -41.83 0.63
C GLN A 358 13.29 -41.06 -0.70
N LEU A 359 13.32 -41.77 -1.84
CA LEU A 359 13.08 -41.19 -3.16
C LEU A 359 11.74 -40.44 -3.22
N LYS A 360 10.70 -41.01 -2.61
CA LYS A 360 9.38 -40.40 -2.48
C LYS A 360 9.42 -38.99 -1.87
N ASN A 361 10.25 -38.77 -0.85
CA ASN A 361 10.39 -37.45 -0.22
C ASN A 361 11.13 -36.46 -1.11
N THR A 362 12.25 -36.88 -1.71
CA THR A 362 13.06 -36.05 -2.62
C THR A 362 12.23 -35.56 -3.82
N ILE A 363 11.37 -36.43 -4.37
CA ILE A 363 10.47 -36.08 -5.47
C ILE A 363 9.57 -34.91 -5.10
N ILE A 364 9.00 -34.90 -3.89
CA ILE A 364 8.09 -33.83 -3.46
C ILE A 364 8.86 -32.51 -3.37
N ASP A 365 10.01 -32.49 -2.69
CA ASP A 365 10.77 -31.27 -2.47
C ASP A 365 11.24 -30.65 -3.80
N LYS A 366 11.74 -31.47 -4.73
CA LYS A 366 12.15 -31.01 -6.06
C LYS A 366 10.95 -30.60 -6.92
N SER A 367 9.81 -31.29 -6.81
CA SER A 367 8.58 -30.94 -7.53
C SER A 367 7.99 -29.61 -7.06
N ILE A 368 8.05 -29.30 -5.76
CA ILE A 368 7.65 -27.99 -5.22
C ILE A 368 8.48 -26.89 -5.86
N VAL A 369 9.80 -27.05 -5.87
CA VAL A 369 10.71 -26.06 -6.46
C VAL A 369 10.44 -25.89 -7.96
N ALA A 370 10.30 -26.99 -8.70
CA ALA A 370 10.01 -26.97 -10.14
C ALA A 370 8.67 -26.29 -10.45
N THR A 371 7.65 -26.51 -9.62
CA THR A 371 6.31 -25.90 -9.79
C THR A 371 6.33 -24.40 -9.45
N MET A 372 7.17 -23.97 -8.51
CA MET A 372 7.29 -22.55 -8.17
C MET A 372 7.92 -21.71 -9.29
N VAL A 373 8.74 -22.28 -10.17
CA VAL A 373 9.37 -21.53 -11.28
C VAL A 373 8.32 -20.87 -12.21
N PRO A 374 7.37 -21.61 -12.83
CA PRO A 374 6.34 -21.00 -13.68
C PRO A 374 5.39 -20.06 -12.93
N LEU A 375 5.16 -20.29 -11.64
CA LEU A 375 4.26 -19.46 -10.82
C LEU A 375 4.81 -18.06 -10.56
N ARG A 376 6.12 -17.86 -10.73
CA ARG A 376 6.82 -16.58 -10.61
C ARG A 376 6.95 -15.85 -11.94
N ASP A 377 6.35 -16.38 -13.00
CA ASP A 377 6.34 -15.73 -14.30
C ASP A 377 5.53 -14.42 -14.24
N PRO A 378 6.12 -13.26 -14.63
CA PRO A 378 5.43 -11.99 -14.58
C PRO A 378 4.20 -11.91 -15.50
N GLU A 379 4.25 -12.52 -16.68
CA GLU A 379 3.14 -12.49 -17.64
C GLU A 379 1.96 -13.30 -17.11
N LEU A 380 2.22 -14.46 -16.50
CA LEU A 380 1.19 -15.24 -15.82
C LEU A 380 0.54 -14.45 -14.69
N ASN A 381 1.34 -13.85 -13.79
CA ASN A 381 0.82 -13.08 -12.66
C ASN A 381 -0.01 -11.87 -13.12
N GLU A 382 0.44 -11.13 -14.14
CA GLU A 382 -0.32 -10.02 -14.72
C GLU A 382 -1.63 -10.50 -15.37
N SER A 383 -1.57 -11.60 -16.13
CA SER A 383 -2.75 -12.21 -16.75
C SER A 383 -3.80 -12.61 -15.71
N ARG A 384 -3.38 -13.30 -14.63
CA ARG A 384 -4.29 -13.71 -13.55
C ARG A 384 -4.82 -12.52 -12.77
N ALA A 385 -3.96 -11.54 -12.45
CA ALA A 385 -4.34 -10.29 -11.82
C ALA A 385 -5.45 -9.55 -12.60
N SER A 386 -5.33 -9.47 -13.92
CA SER A 386 -6.34 -8.81 -14.76
C SER A 386 -7.73 -9.45 -14.66
N LYS A 387 -7.81 -10.77 -14.47
CA LYS A 387 -9.08 -11.51 -14.34
C LYS A 387 -9.83 -11.17 -13.05
N ILE A 388 -9.11 -11.03 -11.95
CA ILE A 388 -9.67 -10.74 -10.62
C ILE A 388 -9.81 -9.24 -10.35
N PHE A 389 -9.13 -8.38 -11.12
CA PHE A 389 -9.16 -6.93 -10.95
C PHE A 389 -10.58 -6.36 -11.01
N GLY A 390 -11.39 -6.78 -11.98
CA GLY A 390 -12.77 -6.31 -12.13
C GLY A 390 -13.64 -6.65 -10.91
N LEU A 391 -13.56 -7.90 -10.45
CA LEU A 391 -14.26 -8.37 -9.25
C LEU A 391 -13.92 -7.50 -8.04
N PHE A 392 -12.63 -7.24 -7.84
CA PHE A 392 -12.14 -6.54 -6.66
C PHE A 392 -12.46 -5.04 -6.71
N ARG A 393 -12.29 -4.39 -7.87
CA ARG A 393 -12.68 -3.00 -8.12
C ARG A 393 -14.16 -2.79 -7.83
N ASP A 394 -15.03 -3.64 -8.35
CA ASP A 394 -16.48 -3.47 -8.24
C ASP A 394 -16.95 -3.66 -6.79
N ARG A 395 -16.33 -4.59 -6.04
CA ARG A 395 -16.58 -4.77 -4.60
C ARG A 395 -16.17 -3.58 -3.75
N ILE A 396 -14.99 -2.99 -4.01
CA ILE A 396 -14.54 -1.80 -3.27
C ILE A 396 -15.39 -0.58 -3.62
N ARG A 397 -15.77 -0.44 -4.90
CA ARG A 397 -16.65 0.63 -5.35
C ARG A 397 -18.03 0.56 -4.71
N ALA A 398 -18.54 -0.65 -4.44
CA ALA A 398 -19.83 -0.86 -3.80
C ALA A 398 -19.83 -0.56 -2.29
N LEU A 399 -18.67 -0.28 -1.68
CA LEU A 399 -18.59 0.05 -0.26
C LEU A 399 -19.33 1.35 0.07
N THR A 400 -19.90 1.37 1.26
CA THR A 400 -20.41 2.62 1.83
C THR A 400 -19.25 3.59 2.10
N PRO A 401 -19.49 4.92 2.14
CA PRO A 401 -18.44 5.89 2.45
C PRO A 401 -17.71 5.64 3.79
N ASP A 402 -18.41 5.10 4.79
CA ASP A 402 -17.80 4.76 6.10
C ASP A 402 -16.86 3.55 5.98
N GLU A 403 -17.31 2.47 5.34
CA GLU A 403 -16.47 1.30 5.07
C GLU A 403 -15.24 1.66 4.23
N PHE A 404 -15.43 2.49 3.20
CA PHE A 404 -14.34 2.98 2.38
C PHE A 404 -13.35 3.83 3.19
N GLN A 405 -13.83 4.69 4.09
CA GLN A 405 -12.98 5.41 5.02
C GLN A 405 -12.19 4.46 5.91
N ASN A 406 -12.80 3.39 6.40
CA ASN A 406 -12.15 2.41 7.27
C ASN A 406 -11.04 1.61 6.57
N LEU A 407 -10.98 1.58 5.23
CA LEU A 407 -9.83 1.03 4.50
C LEU A 407 -8.57 1.91 4.61
N LEU A 408 -8.74 3.24 4.56
CA LEU A 408 -7.62 4.18 4.44
C LEU A 408 -7.27 4.87 5.76
N ARG A 409 -8.29 5.28 6.52
CA ARG A 409 -8.15 6.10 7.73
C ARG A 409 -7.31 5.45 8.84
N PRO A 410 -7.37 4.14 9.11
CA PRO A 410 -6.59 3.55 10.20
C PRO A 410 -5.08 3.82 10.07
N ALA A 411 -4.57 3.83 8.85
CA ALA A 411 -3.17 4.12 8.57
C ALA A 411 -2.74 5.55 8.90
N PHE A 412 -3.68 6.50 8.82
CA PHE A 412 -3.43 7.90 9.17
C PHE A 412 -3.74 8.17 10.64
N ARG A 413 -4.84 7.60 11.17
CA ARG A 413 -5.38 7.85 12.51
C ARG A 413 -4.39 7.57 13.64
N GLU A 414 -3.57 6.53 13.48
CA GLU A 414 -2.53 6.20 14.47
C GLU A 414 -1.47 7.29 14.64
N ASP A 415 -1.32 8.18 13.66
CA ASP A 415 -0.24 9.17 13.62
C ASP A 415 -0.69 10.62 13.41
N GLU A 416 -2.00 10.85 13.31
CA GLU A 416 -2.61 12.19 13.24
C GLU A 416 -2.06 13.09 14.37
N MET A 417 -2.04 12.59 15.61
CA MET A 417 -1.56 13.38 16.75
C MET A 417 -0.08 13.73 16.65
N THR A 418 0.76 12.81 16.18
CA THR A 418 2.19 13.06 16.00
C THR A 418 2.42 14.12 14.92
N LEU A 419 1.70 14.03 13.80
CA LEU A 419 1.75 15.00 12.71
C LEU A 419 1.29 16.40 13.15
N ILE A 420 0.21 16.46 13.93
CA ILE A 420 -0.34 17.72 14.44
C ILE A 420 0.63 18.39 15.43
N VAL A 421 1.20 17.62 16.38
CA VAL A 421 2.17 18.14 17.36
C VAL A 421 3.47 18.58 16.68
N LEU A 422 3.98 17.79 15.74
CA LEU A 422 5.17 18.15 14.96
C LEU A 422 4.93 19.42 14.15
N GLY A 423 3.71 19.61 13.63
CA GLY A 423 3.28 20.85 12.98
C GLY A 423 3.38 22.07 13.88
N GLY A 424 2.91 21.96 15.12
CA GLY A 424 3.05 23.04 16.10
C GLY A 424 4.51 23.38 16.43
N LEU A 425 5.37 22.37 16.63
CA LEU A 425 6.79 22.56 16.94
C LEU A 425 7.56 23.23 15.80
N THR A 426 7.32 22.79 14.57
CA THR A 426 7.98 23.35 13.39
C THR A 426 7.40 24.72 13.02
N GLY A 427 6.10 24.95 13.24
CA GLY A 427 5.48 26.26 13.17
C GLY A 427 6.13 27.26 14.15
N PHE A 428 6.37 26.84 15.39
CA PHE A 428 7.10 27.64 16.37
C PHE A 428 8.51 27.99 15.90
N LEU A 429 9.28 27.01 15.42
CA LEU A 429 10.63 27.22 14.88
C LEU A 429 10.64 28.19 13.69
N ALA A 430 9.67 28.06 12.78
CA ALA A 430 9.56 28.95 11.64
C ALA A 430 9.17 30.37 12.05
N GLY A 431 8.26 30.52 13.02
CA GLY A 431 7.92 31.83 13.59
C GLY A 431 9.08 32.48 14.34
N TRP A 432 9.89 31.69 15.05
CA TRP A 432 11.12 32.16 15.68
C TRP A 432 12.14 32.65 14.65
N LEU A 433 12.35 31.88 13.58
CA LEU A 433 13.23 32.26 12.48
C LEU A 433 12.74 33.54 11.77
N HIS A 434 11.41 33.68 11.59
CA HIS A 434 10.80 34.88 11.05
C HIS A 434 11.03 36.11 11.94
N LEU A 435 10.90 35.96 13.27
CA LEU A 435 11.20 37.02 14.24
C LEU A 435 12.66 37.47 14.10
N VAL A 436 13.62 36.54 14.08
CA VAL A 436 15.05 36.85 13.98
C VAL A 436 15.42 37.49 12.64
N LEU A 437 14.84 37.04 11.53
CA LEU A 437 15.23 37.53 10.20
C LEU A 437 14.53 38.83 9.77
N VAL A 438 13.30 39.09 10.23
CA VAL A 438 12.49 40.22 9.73
C VAL A 438 12.34 41.32 10.78
N PHE A 439 12.12 40.95 12.04
CA PHE A 439 11.93 41.94 13.10
C PHE A 439 13.25 42.41 13.72
N PHE A 440 14.25 41.52 13.87
CA PHE A 440 15.55 41.91 14.44
C PHE A 440 16.32 42.98 13.62
N PRO A 441 16.32 42.97 12.28
CA PRO A 441 16.90 44.05 11.48
C PRO A 441 16.08 45.34 11.43
N ALA A 442 14.79 45.28 11.79
CA ALA A 442 13.90 46.44 11.84
C ALA A 442 13.96 47.19 13.19
N ILE A 443 14.57 46.56 14.21
CA ILE A 443 14.78 47.12 15.56
C ILE A 443 16.09 47.92 15.64
N GLN A 444 17.01 47.76 14.68
CA GLN A 444 18.20 48.61 14.49
C GLN A 444 17.88 49.80 13.61
#